data_AF-A0A1I6FCA1-F1
#
_entry.id   AF-A0A1I6FCA1-F1
#
_cell.length_a   1.000
_cell.length_b   1.000
_cell.length_c   1.000
_cell.angle_alpha   90.00
_cell.angle_beta   90.00
_cell.angle_gamma   90.00
#
_symmetry.space_group_name_H-M   'P 1'
#
loop_
_entity.id
_entity.type
_entity.pdbx_description
1 polymer ?
#
loop_
_entity_poly.entity_id
_entity_poly.type
_entity_poly.pdbx_seq_one_letter_code
_entity_poly.pdbx_strand_id
1 'polypeptide(L)' 'MRFMVFVRSPKPLATRHGDSLVRAGVLLDAGDLVPGAFGVSGYWLIDVRNEEEALERIRRIRLPACVVEIRQVAVV' A
#
# COMPACT_ATOMS: atom_id res chain seq x y z
N MET A 1 -8.16 10.63 -5.67
CA MET A 1 -8.97 9.73 -4.84
C MET A 1 -8.02 8.98 -3.93
N ARG A 2 -8.34 8.88 -2.64
CA ARG A 2 -7.47 8.22 -1.67
C ARG A 2 -7.77 6.73 -1.57
N PHE A 3 -6.71 5.93 -1.59
CA PHE A 3 -6.79 4.49 -1.38
C PHE A 3 -5.84 4.08 -0.27
N MET A 4 -6.35 3.27 0.65
CA MET A 4 -5.56 2.58 1.66
C MET A 4 -5.24 1.18 1.16
N VAL A 5 -3.96 0.85 1.11
CA VAL A 5 -3.43 -0.41 0.61
C VAL A 5 -2.79 -1.14 1.79
N PHE A 6 -3.37 -2.26 2.18
CA PHE A 6 -2.86 -3.09 3.28
C PHE A 6 -2.04 -4.24 2.73
N VAL A 7 -0.87 -4.47 3.31
CA VAL A 7 0.03 -5.57 2.96
C VAL A 7 0.02 -6.59 4.08
N ARG A 8 -0.38 -7.81 3.78
CA ARG A 8 -0.37 -8.96 4.68
C ARG A 8 0.75 -9.89 4.28
N SER A 9 1.79 -9.94 5.10
CA SER A 9 2.91 -10.84 4.90
C SER A 9 3.57 -11.20 6.24
N PRO A 10 4.41 -12.24 6.31
CA PRO A 10 5.14 -12.59 7.52
C PRO A 10 6.17 -11.55 7.99
N LYS A 11 6.53 -10.58 7.13
CA LYS A 11 7.56 -9.57 7.42
C LYS A 11 7.04 -8.15 7.13
N PRO A 12 7.55 -7.11 7.80
CA PRO A 12 7.27 -5.73 7.40
C PRO A 12 7.88 -5.45 6.02
N LEU A 13 7.06 -4.96 5.08
CA LEU A 13 7.42 -4.77 3.67
C LEU A 13 7.03 -3.40 3.13
N ALA A 14 6.09 -2.69 3.73
CA ALA A 14 5.49 -1.52 3.11
C ALA A 14 6.52 -0.39 2.96
N THR A 15 7.29 -0.10 3.99
CA THR A 15 8.30 0.98 3.92
C THR A 15 9.43 0.68 2.93
N ARG A 16 9.75 -0.61 2.72
CA ARG A 16 10.86 -1.05 1.84
C ARG A 16 10.52 -1.04 0.36
N HIS A 17 9.23 -1.05 0.01
CA HIS A 17 8.77 -1.25 -1.36
C HIS A 17 7.95 -0.06 -1.90
N GLY A 18 7.94 1.07 -1.19
CA GLY A 18 7.15 2.28 -1.53
C GLY A 18 7.82 3.25 -2.50
N ASP A 19 9.10 3.08 -2.85
CA ASP A 19 9.88 4.06 -3.64
C ASP A 19 9.25 4.46 -4.98
N SER A 20 8.60 3.53 -5.67
CA SER A 20 7.93 3.83 -6.94
C SER A 20 6.70 4.73 -6.75
N LEU A 21 6.00 4.60 -5.62
CA LEU A 21 4.86 5.44 -5.25
C LEU A 21 5.33 6.85 -4.84
N VAL A 22 6.46 6.93 -4.11
CA VAL A 22 7.12 8.20 -3.78
C VAL A 22 7.54 8.94 -5.05
N ARG A 23 8.28 8.28 -5.95
CA ARG A 23 8.75 8.91 -7.19
C ARG A 23 7.64 9.37 -8.11
N ALA A 24 6.49 8.70 -8.07
CA ALA A 24 5.32 9.11 -8.83
C ALA A 24 4.51 10.23 -8.17
N GLY A 25 4.88 10.67 -6.96
CA GLY A 25 4.17 11.73 -6.22
C GLY A 25 2.80 11.31 -5.73
N VAL A 26 2.53 10.01 -5.62
CA VAL A 26 1.20 9.48 -5.23
C VAL A 26 1.15 8.96 -3.80
N LEU A 27 2.30 8.77 -3.13
CA LEU A 27 2.35 8.29 -1.75
C LEU A 27 2.06 9.44 -0.78
N LEU A 28 0.99 9.31 0.00
CA LEU A 28 0.65 10.24 1.07
C LEU A 28 1.25 9.83 2.42
N ASP A 29 1.19 8.52 2.73
CA ASP A 29 1.74 7.97 3.97
C ASP A 29 2.09 6.48 3.80
N ALA A 30 3.01 5.99 4.62
CA ALA A 30 3.40 4.59 4.65
C ALA A 30 3.88 4.18 6.05
N GLY A 31 3.53 2.96 6.46
CA GLY A 31 3.97 2.44 7.75
C GLY A 31 4.08 0.92 7.74
N ASP A 32 5.13 0.42 8.38
CA ASP A 32 5.20 -0.97 8.78
C ASP A 32 4.54 -1.15 10.15
N LEU A 33 3.73 -2.19 10.28
CA LEU A 33 3.01 -2.48 11.52
C LEU A 33 3.72 -3.59 12.29
N VAL A 34 3.55 -3.58 13.62
CA VAL A 34 4.12 -4.61 14.48
C VAL A 34 3.53 -5.98 14.12
N PRO A 35 4.36 -7.03 13.95
CA PRO A 35 3.89 -8.38 13.67
C PRO A 35 2.88 -8.83 14.74
N GLY A 36 1.67 -9.20 14.31
CA GLY A 36 0.60 -9.67 15.21
C GLY A 36 -0.70 -8.85 15.16
N ALA A 37 -0.68 -7.66 14.56
CA ALA A 37 -1.91 -6.87 14.33
C ALA A 37 -2.75 -7.48 13.19
N PHE A 38 -3.63 -8.43 13.51
CA PHE A 38 -4.65 -8.98 12.60
C PHE A 38 -4.12 -9.46 11.22
N GLY A 39 -2.86 -9.91 11.18
CA GLY A 39 -2.20 -10.39 9.97
C GLY A 39 -1.83 -9.30 8.94
N VAL A 40 -1.93 -8.02 9.29
CA VAL A 40 -1.45 -6.91 8.46
C VAL A 40 -0.04 -6.52 8.91
N SER A 41 0.89 -6.47 7.96
CA SER A 41 2.30 -6.18 8.17
C SER A 41 2.71 -4.75 7.82
N GLY A 42 1.86 -4.02 7.08
CA GLY A 42 2.11 -2.64 6.71
C GLY A 42 1.01 -2.07 5.82
N TYR A 43 1.13 -0.79 5.51
CA TYR A 43 0.19 -0.08 4.65
C TYR A 43 0.85 1.00 3.79
N TRP A 44 0.15 1.37 2.72
CA TRP A 44 0.35 2.62 1.98
C TRP A 44 -0.97 3.38 1.89
N LEU A 45 -0.92 4.69 2.10
CA LEU A 45 -2.00 5.60 1.72
C LEU A 45 -1.56 6.31 0.44
N ILE A 46 -2.33 6.15 -0.64
CA ILE A 46 -2.01 6.73 -1.95
C ILE A 46 -3.13 7.65 -2.43
N ASP A 47 -2.79 8.67 -3.21
CA ASP A 47 -3.73 9.51 -3.95
C ASP A 47 -3.55 9.31 -5.45
N VAL A 48 -4.58 8.74 -6.09
CA VAL A 48 -4.58 8.39 -7.52
C VAL A 48 -5.92 8.72 -8.14
N ARG A 49 -6.03 8.72 -9.48
CA ARG A 49 -7.26 9.18 -10.14
C ARG A 49 -8.45 8.24 -9.92
N ASN A 50 -8.21 6.93 -9.90
CA ASN A 50 -9.25 5.90 -9.81
C ASN A 50 -8.68 4.57 -9.28
N GLU A 51 -9.56 3.57 -9.11
CA GLU A 51 -9.21 2.23 -8.63
C GLU A 51 -8.28 1.47 -9.59
N GLU A 52 -8.47 1.64 -10.89
CA GLU A 52 -7.61 1.02 -11.92
C GLU A 52 -6.16 1.48 -11.80
N GLU A 53 -5.92 2.78 -11.62
CA GLU A 53 -4.60 3.32 -11.40
C GLU A 53 -3.98 2.80 -10.09
N ALA A 54 -4.78 2.67 -9.02
CA ALA A 54 -4.31 2.06 -7.77
C ALA A 54 -3.83 0.62 -8.02
N LEU A 55 -4.65 -0.20 -8.69
CA LEU A 55 -4.33 -1.60 -9.01
C LEU A 55 -3.08 -1.73 -9.87
N GLU A 56 -2.96 -0.94 -10.94
CA GLU A 56 -1.79 -0.97 -11.82
C GLU A 56 -0.50 -0.64 -11.08
N ARG A 57 -0.52 0.38 -10.22
CA ARG A 57 0.66 0.81 -9.47
C ARG A 57 1.08 -0.26 -8.47
N ILE A 58 0.13 -0.81 -7.71
CA ILE A 58 0.41 -1.87 -6.73
C ILE A 58 0.93 -3.14 -7.42
N ARG A 59 0.38 -3.53 -8.58
CA ARG A 59 0.87 -4.67 -9.36
C ARG A 59 2.30 -4.51 -9.87
N ARG A 60 2.77 -3.28 -10.08
CA ARG A 60 4.16 -3.01 -10.53
C ARG A 60 5.18 -3.08 -9.39
N ILE A 61 4.74 -3.11 -8.13
CA ILE A 61 5.63 -3.25 -6.99
C ILE A 61 6.07 -4.72 -6.89
N ARG A 62 7.39 -4.95 -6.93
CA ARG A 62 7.93 -6.30 -6.70
C ARG A 62 7.84 -6.64 -5.23
N LEU A 63 6.77 -7.32 -4.85
CA LEU A 63 6.56 -7.87 -3.52
C LEU A 63 6.88 -9.38 -3.51
N PRO A 64 7.39 -9.93 -2.39
CA PRO A 64 7.39 -11.37 -2.16
C PRO A 64 5.95 -11.90 -2.09
N ALA A 65 5.77 -13.22 -2.03
CA ALA A 65 4.46 -13.83 -1.85
C ALA A 65 3.75 -13.24 -0.62
N CYS A 66 2.73 -12.42 -0.87
CA CYS A 66 1.96 -11.68 0.14
C CYS A 66 0.53 -11.45 -0.38
N VAL A 67 -0.36 -11.08 0.52
CA VAL A 67 -1.72 -10.68 0.16
C VAL A 67 -1.81 -9.16 0.28
N VAL A 68 -2.33 -8.51 -0.76
CA VAL A 68 -2.55 -7.07 -0.77
C VAL A 68 -4.04 -6.79 -0.89
N GLU A 69 -4.54 -5.93 -0.01
CA GLU A 69 -5.92 -5.50 0.02
C GLU A 69 -5.98 -4.00 -0.25
N ILE A 70 -6.82 -3.56 -1.19
CA ILE A 70 -6.97 -2.15 -1.58
C ILE A 70 -8.37 -1.70 -1.19
N ARG A 71 -8.48 -0.57 -0.50
CA ARG A 71 -9.75 0.05 -0.13
C ARG A 71 -9.75 1.54 -0.47
N GLN A 72 -10.80 2.02 -1.12
CA GLN A 72 -11.02 3.45 -1.27
C GLN A 72 -11.38 4.06 0.09
N VAL A 73 -10.82 5.23 0.40
CA VAL A 73 -11.12 5.99 1.62
C VAL A 73 -11.60 7.40 1.27
N ALA A 74 -12.60 7.88 2.01
CA ALA A 74 -13.11 9.23 1.86
C ALA A 74 -12.20 10.24 2.57
N VAL A 75 -12.13 11.45 2.04
CA VAL A 75 -11.59 12.63 2.74
C VAL A 75 -12.79 13.34 3.34
N VAL A 76 -12.87 13.39 4.65
CA VAL A 76 -13.96 14.05 5.39
C VAL A 76 -13.41 15.28 6.09
#